data_AF-A0A2G9RIL6-F1
#
_entry.id   AF-A0A2G9RIL6-F1
#
_cell.length_a   1.000
_cell.length_b   1.000
_cell.length_c   1.000
_cell.angle_alpha   90.00
_cell.angle_beta   90.00
_cell.angle_gamma   90.00
#
_symmetry.space_group_name_H-M   'P 1'
#
loop_
_entity.id
_entity.type
_entity.pdbx_description
1 polymer ?
#
loop_
_entity_poly.entity_id
_entity_poly.type
_entity_poly.pdbx_seq_one_letter_code
_entity_poly.pdbx_strand_id
1 'polypeptide(L)'
;HLLKTSFDVVKRWVNEAQEAASSDNMMVQYHALGLLYHVRKNDRLSVNKMLSKFMRHGLKSPFAYCMMIRVASKLLEEEDGNRDSPLFDFIESCLRNKHEMVVYEAASAIVNLPSCTAKELAPAGGFEYKRAIVDCIISIIEENPESKETGLSHLCEFIEDCEFTVLATRILHLLGQEGPRTANPSKYIRFIYNRVILENEEVRAGAVSALAKFGAQNEDVLPSILVLLRR
;
A
#
# COMPACT_ATOMS: atom_id res chain seq x y z
N HIS A 1 -17.24 0.38 26.41
CA HIS A 1 -17.88 -0.40 27.50
C HIS A 1 -19.40 -0.38 27.37
N LEU A 2 -20.05 0.80 27.40
CA LEU A 2 -21.52 0.95 27.26
C LEU A 2 -22.14 0.30 26.02
N LEU A 3 -21.49 0.38 24.86
CA LEU A 3 -21.93 -0.33 23.63
C LEU A 3 -22.11 -1.84 23.81
N LYS A 4 -21.33 -2.48 24.69
CA LYS A 4 -21.41 -3.92 24.98
C LYS A 4 -22.50 -4.23 26.01
N THR A 5 -22.72 -3.33 26.97
CA THR A 5 -23.59 -3.55 28.12
C THR A 5 -25.01 -3.01 27.92
N SER A 6 -25.20 -2.02 27.03
CA SER A 6 -26.47 -1.30 26.84
C SER A 6 -26.60 -0.75 25.42
N PHE A 7 -26.61 -1.64 24.42
CA PHE A 7 -26.67 -1.28 23.00
C PHE A 7 -27.89 -0.41 22.64
N ASP A 8 -29.06 -0.70 23.21
CA ASP A 8 -30.30 0.02 22.92
C ASP A 8 -30.26 1.49 23.36
N VAL A 9 -29.53 1.79 24.44
CA VAL A 9 -29.34 3.16 24.90
C VAL A 9 -28.52 3.92 23.87
N VAL A 10 -27.43 3.33 23.36
CA VAL A 10 -26.55 3.96 22.37
C VAL A 10 -27.25 4.12 21.02
N LYS A 11 -28.11 3.17 20.63
CA LYS A 11 -28.85 3.22 19.37
C LYS A 11 -29.78 4.43 19.26
N ARG A 12 -30.25 4.97 20.39
CA ARG A 12 -31.06 6.20 20.42
C ARG A 12 -30.31 7.45 19.96
N TRP A 13 -28.99 7.45 20.07
CA TRP A 13 -28.13 8.60 19.74
C TRP A 13 -27.52 8.53 18.33
N VAL A 14 -28.03 7.64 17.47
CA VAL A 14 -27.48 7.44 16.12
C VAL A 14 -27.67 8.66 15.25
N ASN A 15 -28.77 9.42 15.43
CA ASN A 15 -29.05 10.61 14.63
C ASN A 15 -28.08 11.75 14.99
N GLU A 16 -27.87 11.99 16.28
CA GLU A 16 -26.94 12.96 16.83
C GLU A 16 -25.50 12.63 16.42
N ALA A 17 -25.13 11.35 16.48
CA ALA A 17 -23.83 10.90 15.97
C ALA A 17 -23.71 11.10 14.45
N GLN A 18 -24.81 10.94 13.70
CA GLN A 18 -24.82 11.14 12.25
C GLN A 18 -24.64 12.61 11.84
N GLU A 19 -25.21 13.54 12.62
CA GLU A 19 -24.99 14.98 12.49
C GLU A 19 -23.55 15.35 12.88
N ALA A 20 -23.08 14.85 14.03
CA ALA A 20 -21.71 15.10 14.51
C ALA A 20 -20.63 14.58 13.55
N ALA A 21 -20.89 13.50 12.81
CA ALA A 21 -19.99 12.98 11.78
C ALA A 21 -19.79 13.95 10.59
N SER A 22 -20.66 14.96 10.46
CA SER A 22 -20.57 16.02 9.45
C SER A 22 -19.94 17.31 10.01
N SER A 23 -19.48 17.29 11.26
CA SER A 23 -18.83 18.43 11.90
C SER A 23 -17.52 18.82 11.21
N ASP A 24 -17.23 20.12 11.16
CA ASP A 24 -15.93 20.64 10.71
C ASP A 24 -14.79 20.35 11.70
N ASN A 25 -15.10 20.00 12.95
CA ASN A 25 -14.08 19.61 13.92
C ASN A 25 -13.61 18.17 13.66
N MET A 26 -12.32 18.03 13.35
CA MET A 26 -11.70 16.76 12.98
C MET A 26 -11.87 15.66 14.03
N MET A 27 -11.78 15.99 15.32
CA MET A 27 -11.93 15.01 16.40
C MET A 27 -13.40 14.63 16.63
N VAL A 28 -14.31 15.60 16.51
CA VAL A 28 -15.76 15.34 16.59
C VAL A 28 -16.18 14.40 15.46
N GLN A 29 -15.77 14.69 14.23
CA GLN A 29 -16.04 13.83 13.08
C GLN A 29 -15.49 12.42 13.30
N TYR A 30 -14.23 12.29 13.73
CA TYR A 30 -13.60 10.98 13.97
C TYR A 30 -14.33 10.15 15.02
N HIS A 31 -14.61 10.73 16.20
CA HIS A 31 -15.28 9.98 17.27
C HIS A 31 -16.74 9.65 16.93
N ALA A 32 -17.45 10.56 16.28
CA ALA A 32 -18.81 10.31 15.81
C ALA A 32 -18.85 9.16 14.80
N LEU A 33 -17.94 9.16 13.82
CA LEU A 33 -17.79 8.05 12.88
C LEU A 33 -17.41 6.75 13.57
N GLY A 34 -16.50 6.77 14.54
CA GLY A 34 -16.11 5.58 15.29
C GLY A 34 -17.30 4.97 16.06
N LEU A 35 -18.12 5.81 16.68
CA LEU A 35 -19.36 5.39 17.32
C LEU A 35 -20.33 4.76 16.32
N LEU A 36 -20.58 5.43 15.20
CA LEU A 36 -21.46 4.94 14.13
C LEU A 36 -20.98 3.59 13.58
N TYR A 37 -19.68 3.43 13.36
CA TYR A 37 -19.10 2.16 12.94
C TYR A 37 -19.37 1.08 13.99
N HIS A 38 -19.10 1.33 15.28
CA HIS A 38 -19.33 0.34 16.32
C HIS A 38 -20.80 -0.06 16.50
N VAL A 39 -21.74 0.85 16.23
CA VAL A 39 -23.18 0.53 16.21
C VAL A 39 -23.54 -0.33 15.00
N ARG A 40 -22.90 -0.09 13.85
CA ARG A 40 -23.26 -0.70 12.56
C ARG A 40 -22.44 -1.93 12.16
N LYS A 41 -21.29 -2.18 12.80
CA LYS A 41 -20.28 -3.18 12.38
C LYS A 41 -20.78 -4.61 12.19
N ASN A 42 -21.92 -4.97 12.79
CA ASN A 42 -22.52 -6.31 12.65
C ASN A 42 -23.52 -6.39 11.48
N ASP A 43 -23.83 -5.26 10.83
CA ASP A 43 -24.71 -5.16 9.66
C ASP A 43 -23.91 -4.58 8.49
N ARG A 44 -23.50 -5.46 7.60
CA ARG A 44 -22.68 -5.13 6.42
C ARG A 44 -23.34 -4.08 5.52
N LEU A 45 -24.66 -4.12 5.33
CA LEU A 45 -25.37 -3.15 4.50
C LEU A 45 -25.31 -1.74 5.14
N SER A 46 -25.47 -1.67 6.46
CA SER A 46 -25.37 -0.41 7.19
C SER A 46 -23.96 0.18 7.17
N VAL A 47 -22.92 -0.66 7.21
CA VAL A 47 -21.52 -0.20 7.06
C VAL A 47 -21.27 0.29 5.64
N ASN A 48 -21.70 -0.44 4.61
CA ASN A 48 -21.56 -0.02 3.21
C ASN A 48 -22.26 1.31 2.92
N LYS A 49 -23.48 1.52 3.43
CA LYS A 49 -24.19 2.81 3.31
C LYS A 49 -23.43 3.95 3.98
N MET A 50 -22.81 3.70 5.14
CA MET A 50 -21.99 4.68 5.82
C MET A 50 -20.76 5.06 4.99
N LEU A 51 -20.02 4.07 4.47
CA LEU A 51 -18.88 4.33 3.58
C LEU A 51 -19.31 5.13 2.35
N SER A 52 -20.35 4.70 1.62
CA SER A 52 -20.85 5.39 0.43
C SER A 52 -21.22 6.85 0.66
N LYS A 53 -21.71 7.20 1.85
CA LYS A 53 -21.97 8.59 2.22
C LYS A 53 -20.67 9.41 2.29
N PHE A 54 -19.66 8.91 2.98
CA PHE A 54 -18.42 9.66 3.23
C PHE A 54 -17.43 9.61 2.06
N MET A 55 -17.52 8.60 1.20
CA MET A 55 -16.80 8.57 -0.08
C MET A 55 -17.22 9.73 -1.00
N ARG A 56 -18.51 10.09 -1.00
CA ARG A 56 -19.03 11.19 -1.85
C ARG A 56 -18.75 12.59 -1.30
N HIS A 57 -18.89 12.78 0.00
CA HIS A 57 -18.77 14.11 0.62
C HIS A 57 -17.35 14.44 1.09
N GLY A 58 -16.45 13.45 1.11
CA GLY A 58 -15.11 13.60 1.66
C GLY A 58 -15.11 13.71 3.19
N LEU A 59 -13.92 13.54 3.78
CA LEU A 59 -13.70 13.66 5.21
C LEU A 59 -12.76 14.84 5.50
N LYS A 60 -12.87 15.42 6.69
CA LYS A 60 -11.99 16.47 7.18
C LYS A 60 -10.86 15.89 8.03
N SER A 61 -11.17 14.85 8.80
CA SER A 61 -10.25 14.23 9.76
C SER A 61 -9.38 13.15 9.10
N PRO A 62 -8.04 13.25 9.18
CA PRO A 62 -7.16 12.18 8.70
C PRO A 62 -7.38 10.87 9.48
N PHE A 63 -7.70 10.93 10.78
CA PHE A 63 -8.03 9.75 11.58
C PHE A 63 -9.31 9.06 11.10
N ALA A 64 -10.30 9.85 10.66
CA ALA A 64 -11.52 9.30 10.08
C ALA A 64 -11.24 8.62 8.73
N TYR A 65 -10.39 9.22 7.89
CA TYR A 65 -9.93 8.58 6.66
C TYR A 65 -9.26 7.24 6.95
N CYS A 66 -8.29 7.19 7.87
CA CYS A 66 -7.61 5.94 8.20
C CYS A 66 -8.57 4.87 8.72
N MET A 67 -9.53 5.26 9.56
CA MET A 67 -10.56 4.33 10.01
C MET A 67 -11.41 3.81 8.84
N MET A 68 -11.80 4.67 7.90
CA MET A 68 -12.60 4.25 6.73
C MET A 68 -11.82 3.39 5.76
N ILE A 69 -10.52 3.64 5.57
CA ILE A 69 -9.63 2.78 4.79
C ILE A 69 -9.57 1.38 5.40
N ARG A 70 -9.35 1.24 6.71
CA ARG A 70 -9.34 -0.07 7.39
C ARG A 70 -10.66 -0.83 7.24
N VAL A 71 -11.78 -0.10 7.36
CA VAL A 71 -13.12 -0.70 7.21
C VAL A 71 -13.36 -1.12 5.76
N ALA A 72 -12.98 -0.29 4.79
CA ALA A 72 -13.10 -0.61 3.38
C ALA A 72 -12.21 -1.80 3.00
N SER A 73 -10.96 -1.83 3.44
CA SER A 73 -10.01 -2.94 3.20
C SER A 73 -10.58 -4.26 3.70
N LYS A 74 -11.11 -4.29 4.93
CA LYS A 74 -11.71 -5.49 5.49
C LYS A 74 -12.93 -5.98 4.71
N LEU A 75 -13.80 -5.06 4.27
CA LEU A 75 -14.97 -5.43 3.46
C LEU A 75 -14.58 -5.92 2.07
N LEU A 76 -13.48 -5.38 1.53
CA LEU A 76 -12.92 -5.75 0.24
C LEU A 76 -12.27 -7.15 0.30
N GLU A 77 -11.61 -7.51 1.40
CA GLU A 77 -11.14 -8.88 1.66
C GLU A 77 -12.29 -9.90 1.66
N GLU A 78 -13.45 -9.54 2.21
CA GLU A 78 -14.67 -10.36 2.13
C GLU A 78 -15.26 -10.47 0.71
N GLU A 79 -14.86 -9.58 -0.20
CA GLU A 79 -15.22 -9.59 -1.63
C GLU A 79 -14.10 -10.19 -2.49
N ASP A 80 -13.24 -11.06 -1.92
CA ASP A 80 -12.07 -11.65 -2.58
C ASP A 80 -11.13 -10.60 -3.21
N GLY A 81 -11.09 -9.39 -2.65
CA GLY A 81 -10.26 -8.31 -3.18
C GLY A 81 -10.81 -7.70 -4.49
N ASN A 82 -12.11 -7.79 -4.75
CA ASN A 82 -12.73 -7.30 -6.00
C ASN A 82 -12.35 -5.84 -6.32
N ARG A 83 -11.49 -5.63 -7.31
CA ARG A 83 -10.91 -4.33 -7.65
C ARG A 83 -11.88 -3.38 -8.36
N ASP A 84 -12.95 -3.92 -8.95
CA ASP A 84 -14.05 -3.11 -9.51
C ASP A 84 -15.00 -2.60 -8.40
N SER A 85 -14.70 -2.91 -7.14
CA SER A 85 -15.47 -2.43 -5.99
C SER A 85 -15.21 -0.93 -5.78
N PRO A 86 -16.27 -0.12 -5.56
CA PRO A 86 -16.13 1.28 -5.17
C PRO A 86 -15.30 1.49 -3.89
N LEU A 87 -15.11 0.44 -3.10
CA LEU A 87 -14.24 0.43 -1.93
C LEU A 87 -12.76 0.52 -2.32
N PHE A 88 -12.35 -0.19 -3.37
CA PHE A 88 -10.99 -0.12 -3.89
C PHE A 88 -10.72 1.27 -4.48
N ASP A 89 -11.63 1.80 -5.32
CA ASP A 89 -11.56 3.16 -5.87
C ASP A 89 -11.36 4.21 -4.78
N PHE A 90 -12.07 4.05 -3.65
CA PHE A 90 -11.93 4.96 -2.51
C PHE A 90 -10.55 4.87 -1.87
N ILE A 91 -10.04 3.66 -1.58
CA ILE A 91 -8.71 3.48 -0.99
C ILE A 91 -7.64 4.02 -1.95
N GLU A 92 -7.76 3.74 -3.24
CA GLU A 92 -6.85 4.27 -4.26
C GLU A 92 -6.90 5.81 -4.32
N SER A 93 -8.09 6.41 -4.26
CA SER A 93 -8.23 7.87 -4.22
C SER A 93 -7.54 8.51 -3.01
N CYS A 94 -7.46 7.79 -1.89
CA CYS A 94 -6.83 8.25 -0.65
C CYS A 94 -5.30 8.36 -0.75
N LEU A 95 -4.66 7.73 -1.74
CA LEU A 95 -3.23 7.89 -1.98
C LEU A 95 -2.84 9.27 -2.51
N ARG A 96 -3.82 10.04 -3.02
CA ARG A 96 -3.64 11.44 -3.43
C ARG A 96 -4.08 12.43 -2.33
N ASN A 97 -4.28 11.95 -1.10
CA ASN A 97 -4.71 12.79 0.00
C ASN A 97 -3.58 13.74 0.45
N LYS A 98 -3.95 14.95 0.90
CA LYS A 98 -3.01 15.95 1.43
C LYS A 98 -2.35 15.56 2.76
N HIS A 99 -2.89 14.56 3.47
CA HIS A 99 -2.37 14.10 4.75
C HIS A 99 -1.56 12.81 4.56
N GLU A 100 -0.27 12.86 4.85
CA GLU A 100 0.66 11.72 4.67
C GLU A 100 0.21 10.46 5.41
N MET A 101 -0.32 10.59 6.64
CA MET A 101 -0.91 9.48 7.39
C MET A 101 -2.00 8.73 6.61
N VAL A 102 -2.83 9.45 5.86
CA VAL A 102 -3.92 8.85 5.06
C VAL A 102 -3.35 8.12 3.85
N VAL A 103 -2.34 8.71 3.21
CA VAL A 103 -1.62 8.09 2.10
C VAL A 103 -0.94 6.80 2.56
N TYR A 104 -0.25 6.83 3.71
CA TYR A 104 0.40 5.67 4.29
C TYR A 104 -0.59 4.54 4.59
N GLU A 105 -1.72 4.86 5.24
CA GLU A 105 -2.75 3.87 5.55
C GLU A 105 -3.35 3.26 4.26
N ALA A 106 -3.62 4.08 3.24
CA ALA A 106 -4.14 3.62 1.95
C ALA A 106 -3.15 2.70 1.24
N ALA A 107 -1.87 3.09 1.20
CA ALA A 107 -0.82 2.27 0.61
C ALA A 107 -0.68 0.93 1.34
N SER A 108 -0.65 0.96 2.68
CA SER A 108 -0.60 -0.23 3.51
C SER A 108 -1.80 -1.15 3.27
N ALA A 109 -3.01 -0.60 3.17
CA ALA A 109 -4.21 -1.37 2.88
C ALA A 109 -4.11 -2.07 1.51
N ILE A 110 -3.71 -1.36 0.45
CA ILE A 110 -3.60 -1.94 -0.90
C ILE A 110 -2.54 -3.04 -0.97
N VAL A 111 -1.38 -2.82 -0.36
CA VAL A 111 -0.28 -3.80 -0.33
C VAL A 111 -0.70 -5.09 0.39
N ASN A 112 -1.53 -5.00 1.41
CA ASN A 112 -1.99 -6.16 2.17
C ASN A 112 -3.19 -6.90 1.53
N LEU A 113 -3.74 -6.43 0.39
CA LEU A 113 -4.83 -7.14 -0.28
C LEU A 113 -4.32 -8.42 -0.98
N PRO A 114 -5.04 -9.55 -0.85
CA PRO A 114 -4.58 -10.89 -1.28
C PRO A 114 -4.37 -11.10 -2.80
N SER A 115 -4.35 -10.05 -3.63
CA SER A 115 -4.16 -10.15 -5.08
C SER A 115 -3.46 -8.94 -5.72
N CYS A 116 -2.61 -8.22 -4.97
CA CYS A 116 -1.88 -7.08 -5.52
C CYS A 116 -0.68 -7.47 -6.39
N THR A 117 -0.93 -7.66 -7.69
CA THR A 117 0.12 -7.63 -8.71
C THR A 117 0.50 -6.18 -8.99
N ALA A 118 1.78 -5.85 -8.93
CA ALA A 118 2.28 -4.48 -9.10
C ALA A 118 2.07 -3.93 -10.54
N LYS A 119 1.58 -4.77 -11.45
CA LYS A 119 1.29 -4.46 -12.85
C LYS A 119 0.25 -3.37 -13.07
N GLU A 120 -0.57 -3.09 -12.07
CA GLU A 120 -1.66 -2.11 -12.15
C GLU A 120 -1.36 -0.80 -11.41
N LEU A 121 -0.16 -0.68 -10.80
CA LEU A 121 0.35 0.57 -10.23
C LEU A 121 0.78 1.59 -11.30
N ALA A 122 0.39 1.38 -12.57
CA ALA A 122 1.03 1.93 -13.75
C ALA A 122 0.31 3.12 -14.43
N PRO A 123 -1.03 3.27 -14.57
CA PRO A 123 -1.56 4.37 -15.38
C PRO A 123 -2.21 5.55 -14.63
N ALA A 124 -2.74 5.38 -13.41
CA ALA A 124 -3.65 6.39 -12.82
C ALA A 124 -2.99 7.35 -11.80
N GLY A 125 -1.81 7.00 -11.28
CA GLY A 125 -1.07 7.79 -10.30
C GLY A 125 0.13 8.48 -10.94
N GLY A 126 0.14 9.82 -10.94
CA GLY A 126 1.34 10.58 -11.31
C GLY A 126 2.54 10.25 -10.41
N PHE A 127 3.73 10.73 -10.78
CA PHE A 127 5.00 10.42 -10.10
C PHE A 127 4.93 10.42 -8.56
N GLU A 128 4.30 11.45 -7.97
CA GLU A 128 4.19 11.60 -6.51
C GLU A 128 3.43 10.44 -5.83
N TYR A 129 2.38 9.93 -6.47
CA TYR A 129 1.62 8.78 -5.98
C TYR A 129 2.50 7.52 -6.00
N LYS A 130 3.18 7.27 -7.12
CA LYS A 130 4.05 6.09 -7.25
C LYS A 130 5.24 6.18 -6.29
N ARG A 131 5.79 7.38 -6.08
CA ARG A 131 6.84 7.63 -5.08
C ARG A 131 6.34 7.30 -3.67
N ALA A 132 5.15 7.79 -3.28
CA ALA A 132 4.62 7.52 -1.94
C ALA A 132 4.43 6.02 -1.66
N ILE A 133 4.00 5.25 -2.67
CA ILE A 133 3.88 3.79 -2.56
C ILE A 133 5.26 3.14 -2.39
N VAL A 134 6.22 3.48 -3.26
CA VAL A 134 7.59 2.95 -3.17
C VAL A 134 8.20 3.27 -1.80
N ASP A 135 8.03 4.50 -1.31
CA ASP A 135 8.56 4.96 -0.03
C ASP A 135 7.91 4.21 1.15
N CYS A 136 6.61 3.96 1.07
CA CYS A 136 5.89 3.15 2.05
C CYS A 136 6.41 1.70 2.05
N ILE A 137 6.54 1.06 0.88
CA ILE A 137 7.03 -0.32 0.78
C ILE A 137 8.47 -0.42 1.30
N ILE A 138 9.33 0.55 0.96
CA ILE A 138 10.70 0.61 1.49
C ILE A 138 10.67 0.70 3.03
N SER A 139 9.84 1.59 3.59
CA SER A 139 9.72 1.74 5.05
C SER A 139 9.26 0.44 5.73
N ILE A 140 8.28 -0.25 5.14
CA ILE A 140 7.79 -1.55 5.64
C ILE A 140 8.90 -2.61 5.62
N ILE A 141 9.70 -2.67 4.54
CA ILE A 141 10.82 -3.62 4.41
C ILE A 141 11.91 -3.37 5.46
N GLU A 142 12.19 -2.09 5.76
CA GLU A 142 13.21 -1.69 6.72
C GLU A 142 12.77 -1.92 8.17
N GLU A 143 11.50 -1.67 8.49
CA GLU A 143 10.97 -1.76 9.85
C GLU A 143 10.44 -3.15 10.22
N ASN A 144 9.97 -3.94 9.25
CA ASN A 144 9.31 -5.22 9.50
C ASN A 144 9.95 -6.40 8.72
N PRO A 145 10.77 -7.24 9.41
CA PRO A 145 11.38 -8.42 8.81
C PRO A 145 10.38 -9.45 8.25
N GLU A 146 9.20 -9.60 8.85
CA GLU A 146 8.20 -10.59 8.42
C GLU A 146 7.58 -10.23 7.06
N SER A 147 7.46 -8.94 6.77
CA SER A 147 6.88 -8.43 5.52
C SER A 147 7.93 -8.22 4.42
N LYS A 148 9.22 -8.49 4.70
CA LYS A 148 10.34 -8.19 3.79
C LYS A 148 10.22 -8.88 2.43
N GLU A 149 9.97 -10.19 2.41
CA GLU A 149 9.88 -10.93 1.14
C GLU A 149 8.69 -10.49 0.28
N THR A 150 7.57 -10.16 0.92
CA THR A 150 6.37 -9.64 0.25
C THR A 150 6.66 -8.26 -0.35
N GLY A 151 7.23 -7.35 0.43
CA GLY A 151 7.60 -6.01 -0.04
C GLY A 151 8.58 -6.05 -1.21
N LEU A 152 9.64 -6.85 -1.11
CA LEU A 152 10.62 -7.01 -2.21
C LEU A 152 9.96 -7.58 -3.47
N SER A 153 9.01 -8.50 -3.32
CA SER A 153 8.26 -9.06 -4.46
C SER A 153 7.41 -8.00 -5.16
N HIS A 154 6.71 -7.14 -4.40
CA HIS A 154 5.95 -6.03 -4.99
C HIS A 154 6.85 -5.01 -5.70
N LEU A 155 8.02 -4.69 -5.14
CA LEU A 155 8.97 -3.79 -5.80
C LEU A 155 9.55 -4.38 -7.10
N CYS A 156 9.78 -5.70 -7.13
CA CYS A 156 10.23 -6.39 -8.34
C CYS A 156 9.20 -6.38 -9.45
N GLU A 157 7.92 -6.56 -9.12
CA GLU A 157 6.86 -6.42 -10.12
C GLU A 157 6.71 -4.95 -10.54
N PHE A 158 6.80 -4.00 -9.59
CA PHE A 158 6.65 -2.57 -9.89
C PHE A 158 7.71 -2.08 -10.88
N ILE A 159 8.96 -2.54 -10.72
CA ILE A 159 10.06 -2.11 -11.60
C ILE A 159 9.96 -2.70 -13.01
N GLU A 160 9.10 -3.70 -13.27
CA GLU A 160 8.93 -4.24 -14.63
C GLU A 160 8.30 -3.25 -15.59
N ASP A 161 7.31 -2.49 -15.10
CA ASP A 161 6.52 -1.53 -15.87
C ASP A 161 6.77 -0.08 -15.40
N CYS A 162 7.90 0.18 -14.74
CA CYS A 162 8.22 1.49 -14.18
C CYS A 162 8.76 2.45 -15.25
N GLU A 163 8.00 3.49 -15.57
CA GLU A 163 8.42 4.56 -16.49
C GLU A 163 9.31 5.64 -15.84
N PHE A 164 9.47 5.62 -14.52
CA PHE A 164 10.15 6.67 -13.76
C PHE A 164 11.55 6.26 -13.35
N THR A 165 12.56 6.80 -14.04
CA THR A 165 14.00 6.52 -13.79
C THR A 165 14.39 6.64 -12.32
N VAL A 166 13.99 7.72 -11.64
CA VAL A 166 14.32 7.96 -10.22
C VAL A 166 13.78 6.85 -9.31
N LEU A 167 12.55 6.37 -9.56
CA LEU A 167 11.96 5.30 -8.77
C LEU A 167 12.64 3.96 -9.07
N ALA A 168 12.87 3.66 -10.35
CA ALA A 168 13.56 2.44 -10.77
C ALA A 168 14.97 2.35 -10.15
N THR A 169 15.76 3.43 -10.18
CA THR A 169 17.10 3.46 -9.57
C THR A 169 17.06 3.26 -8.05
N ARG A 170 16.04 3.82 -7.37
CA ARG A 170 15.88 3.69 -5.92
C ARG A 170 15.50 2.26 -5.53
N ILE A 171 14.61 1.63 -6.30
CA ILE A 171 14.23 0.23 -6.11
C ILE A 171 15.43 -0.70 -6.36
N LEU A 172 16.18 -0.50 -7.45
CA LEU A 172 17.39 -1.29 -7.73
C LEU A 172 18.41 -1.19 -6.60
N HIS A 173 18.59 0.01 -6.04
CA HIS A 173 19.47 0.21 -4.91
C HIS A 173 19.06 -0.64 -3.70
N LEU A 174 17.77 -0.61 -3.32
CA LEU A 174 17.23 -1.39 -2.21
C LEU A 174 17.33 -2.89 -2.50
N LEU A 175 16.94 -3.35 -3.70
CA LEU A 175 17.04 -4.76 -4.09
C LEU A 175 18.49 -5.27 -3.97
N GLY A 176 19.48 -4.46 -4.37
CA GLY A 176 20.89 -4.78 -4.22
C GLY A 176 21.39 -4.82 -2.77
N GLN A 177 20.71 -4.17 -1.82
CA GLN A 177 21.05 -4.20 -0.40
C GLN A 177 20.40 -5.37 0.33
N GLU A 178 19.10 -5.56 0.11
CA GLU A 178 18.28 -6.50 0.89
C GLU A 178 18.13 -7.86 0.20
N GLY A 179 18.07 -7.90 -1.13
CA GLY A 179 17.88 -9.11 -1.92
C GLY A 179 18.93 -10.21 -1.67
N PRO A 180 20.24 -9.92 -1.54
CA PRO A 180 21.26 -10.93 -1.26
C PRO A 180 21.10 -11.66 0.08
N ARG A 181 20.35 -11.05 1.02
CA ARG A 181 20.14 -11.54 2.39
C ARG A 181 18.84 -12.35 2.56
N THR A 182 18.04 -12.45 1.51
CA THR A 182 16.78 -13.21 1.52
C THR A 182 17.04 -14.71 1.48
N ALA A 183 16.02 -15.52 1.77
CA ALA A 183 16.15 -16.98 1.71
C ALA A 183 16.37 -17.49 0.27
N ASN A 184 15.91 -16.74 -0.75
CA ASN A 184 16.07 -17.09 -2.16
C ASN A 184 16.52 -15.89 -3.03
N PRO A 185 17.82 -15.50 -2.96
CA PRO A 185 18.34 -14.34 -3.69
C PRO A 185 18.19 -14.45 -5.21
N SER A 186 18.29 -15.66 -5.76
CA SER A 186 18.17 -15.94 -7.20
C SER A 186 16.85 -15.46 -7.81
N LYS A 187 15.76 -15.40 -7.01
CA LYS A 187 14.45 -14.90 -7.44
C LYS A 187 14.55 -13.47 -7.99
N TYR A 188 15.32 -12.61 -7.34
CA TYR A 188 15.37 -11.17 -7.63
C TYR A 188 16.29 -10.82 -8.81
N ILE A 189 17.31 -11.65 -9.06
CA ILE A 189 18.33 -11.41 -10.10
C ILE A 189 17.71 -11.21 -11.47
N ARG A 190 16.68 -11.98 -11.83
CA ARG A 190 16.01 -11.87 -13.14
C ARG A 190 15.37 -10.50 -13.35
N PHE A 191 14.68 -9.98 -12.34
CA PHE A 191 14.03 -8.67 -12.41
C PHE A 191 15.04 -7.54 -12.58
N ILE A 192 16.19 -7.65 -11.90
CA ILE A 192 17.29 -6.68 -11.99
C ILE A 192 17.97 -6.76 -13.37
N TYR A 193 18.32 -7.97 -13.81
CA TYR A 193 19.04 -8.18 -15.07
C TYR A 193 18.25 -7.68 -16.29
N ASN A 194 16.93 -7.86 -16.30
CA ASN A 194 16.08 -7.33 -17.38
C ASN A 194 16.19 -5.80 -17.53
N ARG A 195 16.47 -5.07 -16.44
CA ARG A 195 16.68 -3.61 -16.48
C ARG A 195 18.03 -3.20 -17.06
N VAL A 196 19.02 -4.10 -17.08
CA VAL A 196 20.32 -3.85 -17.75
C VAL A 196 20.14 -3.76 -19.27
N ILE A 197 19.15 -4.46 -19.82
CA ILE A 197 18.96 -4.56 -21.28
C ILE A 197 17.95 -3.54 -21.79
N LEU A 198 16.85 -3.35 -21.06
CA LEU A 198 15.64 -2.70 -21.59
C LEU A 198 15.54 -1.19 -21.33
N GLU A 199 16.40 -0.63 -20.46
CA GLU A 199 16.19 0.71 -19.90
C GLU A 199 17.27 1.73 -20.32
N ASN A 200 17.18 2.97 -19.82
CA ASN A 200 18.19 4.02 -20.04
C ASN A 200 19.48 3.82 -19.21
N GLU A 201 20.52 4.60 -19.52
CA GLU A 201 21.85 4.49 -18.91
C GLU A 201 21.86 4.61 -17.37
N GLU A 202 21.00 5.45 -16.80
CA GLU A 202 20.91 5.62 -15.34
C GLU A 202 20.38 4.36 -14.66
N VAL A 203 19.29 3.80 -15.19
CA VAL A 203 18.71 2.54 -14.67
C VAL A 203 19.67 1.37 -14.88
N ARG A 204 20.34 1.29 -16.04
CA ARG A 204 21.35 0.25 -16.30
C ARG A 204 22.50 0.30 -15.30
N ALA A 205 23.03 1.50 -15.01
CA ALA A 205 24.08 1.67 -14.02
C ALA A 205 23.62 1.20 -12.63
N GLY A 206 22.39 1.55 -12.23
CA GLY A 206 21.77 1.07 -10.99
C GLY A 206 21.65 -0.46 -10.95
N ALA A 207 21.24 -1.08 -12.06
CA ALA A 207 21.05 -2.53 -12.14
C ALA A 207 22.38 -3.29 -12.06
N VAL A 208 23.43 -2.83 -12.77
CA VAL A 208 24.77 -3.40 -12.68
C VAL A 208 25.32 -3.28 -11.25
N SER A 209 25.14 -2.13 -10.60
CA SER A 209 25.54 -1.93 -9.19
C SER A 209 24.82 -2.91 -8.25
N ALA A 210 23.51 -3.12 -8.46
CA ALA A 210 22.74 -4.08 -7.69
C ALA A 210 23.24 -5.52 -7.89
N LEU A 211 23.43 -5.97 -9.13
CA LEU A 211 23.98 -7.30 -9.44
C LEU A 211 25.37 -7.51 -8.83
N ALA A 212 26.23 -6.49 -8.88
CA ALA A 212 27.55 -6.55 -8.25
C ALA A 212 27.44 -6.77 -6.73
N LYS A 213 26.48 -6.12 -6.06
CA LYS A 213 26.22 -6.36 -4.62
C LYS A 213 25.74 -7.78 -4.34
N PHE A 214 24.92 -8.38 -5.21
CA PHE A 214 24.55 -9.80 -5.09
C PHE A 214 25.76 -10.71 -5.15
N GLY A 215 26.62 -10.54 -6.17
CA GLY A 215 27.85 -11.34 -6.29
C GLY A 215 28.83 -11.13 -5.14
N ALA A 216 28.90 -9.92 -4.58
CA ALA A 216 29.80 -9.61 -3.47
C ALA A 216 29.31 -10.14 -2.11
N GLN A 217 28.00 -10.25 -1.91
CA GLN A 217 27.41 -10.64 -0.61
C GLN A 217 26.95 -12.11 -0.56
N ASN A 218 26.89 -12.79 -1.70
CA ASN A 218 26.42 -14.16 -1.78
C ASN A 218 27.26 -14.96 -2.80
N GLU A 219 28.11 -15.86 -2.27
CA GLU A 219 29.03 -16.66 -3.08
C GLU A 219 28.32 -17.66 -4.01
N ASP A 220 27.14 -18.16 -3.60
CA ASP A 220 26.39 -19.16 -4.38
C ASP A 220 25.87 -18.58 -5.71
N VAL A 221 25.49 -17.30 -5.73
CA VAL A 221 24.99 -16.64 -6.95
C VAL A 221 26.08 -15.95 -7.76
N LEU A 222 27.28 -15.76 -7.19
CA LEU A 222 28.40 -15.08 -7.85
C LEU A 222 28.73 -15.64 -9.24
N PRO A 223 28.81 -16.98 -9.46
CA PRO A 223 29.07 -17.53 -10.80
C PRO A 223 28.03 -17.08 -11.83
N SER A 224 26.75 -17.03 -11.46
CA SER A 224 25.67 -16.56 -12.33
C SER A 224 25.82 -15.07 -12.65
N ILE A 225 26.12 -14.24 -11.64
CA ILE A 225 26.35 -12.80 -11.83
C ILE A 225 27.53 -12.54 -12.79
N LEU A 226 28.64 -13.25 -12.63
CA LEU A 226 29.81 -13.10 -13.51
C LEU A 226 29.49 -13.45 -14.97
N VAL A 227 28.63 -14.45 -15.21
CA VAL A 227 28.17 -14.79 -16.56
C VAL A 227 27.29 -13.68 -17.13
N LEU A 228 26.39 -13.12 -16.33
CA LEU A 228 25.47 -12.06 -16.74
C LEU A 228 26.20 -10.75 -17.07
N LEU A 229 27.24 -10.38 -16.32
CA LEU A 229 27.98 -9.12 -16.49
C LEU A 229 29.13 -9.18 -17.52
N ARG A 230 29.44 -10.36 -18.08
CA ARG A 230 30.48 -10.52 -19.12
C ARG A 230 29.98 -10.29 -20.55
N ARG A 231 28.66 -10.17 -20.74
CA ARG A 231 28.04 -9.93 -22.04
C ARG A 231 27.88 -8.44 -22.30
#